data_AF-A0A378V1E6-F1
#
_entry.id   AF-A0A378V1E6-F1
#
_cell.length_a   1.000
_cell.length_b   1.000
_cell.length_c   1.000
_cell.angle_alpha   90.00
_cell.angle_beta   90.00
_cell.angle_gamma   90.00
#
_symmetry.space_group_name_H-M   'P 1'
#
loop_
_entity.id
_entity.type
_entity.pdbx_description
1 polymer ?
#
loop_
_entity_poly.entity_id
_entity_poly.type
_entity_poly.pdbx_seq_one_letter_code
_entity_poly.pdbx_strand_id
1 'polypeptide(L)'
;MTARQKTLVSLAGPAANLVLAVLLLAITWAFFDPAHLVFWSGLAFLGFLQVTAVVLNLLPVPGLDGYGALEPHLSPETQRALEPAKQWGLFILLILLFTPVLNRWFFSVVFWFVDLSGVPSQLVSIGSQLTRFWSAWL
;
A
#
# COMPACT_ATOMS: atom_id res chain seq x y z
N MET A 1 -5.28 26.55 -5.26
CA MET A 1 -4.15 25.81 -4.65
C MET A 1 -2.97 25.85 -5.60
N THR A 2 -1.77 26.15 -5.10
CA THR A 2 -0.53 26.09 -5.89
C THR A 2 -0.17 24.64 -6.23
N ALA A 3 0.68 24.42 -7.24
CA ALA A 3 1.16 23.08 -7.60
C ALA A 3 1.79 22.34 -6.41
N ARG A 4 2.58 23.06 -5.59
CA ARG A 4 3.16 22.53 -4.35
C ARG A 4 2.10 22.14 -3.32
N GLN A 5 1.06 22.95 -3.13
CA GLN A 5 -0.03 22.63 -2.20
C GLN A 5 -0.79 21.38 -2.63
N LYS A 6 -1.09 21.22 -3.93
CA LYS A 6 -1.73 20.01 -4.46
C LYS A 6 -0.87 18.77 -4.20
N THR A 7 0.43 18.88 -4.46
CA THR A 7 1.40 17.80 -4.23
C THR A 7 1.46 17.37 -2.76
N LEU A 8 1.55 18.34 -1.85
CA LEU A 8 1.60 18.05 -0.42
C LEU A 8 0.31 17.39 0.09
N VAL A 9 -0.86 17.83 -0.39
CA VAL A 9 -2.13 17.23 -0.01
C VAL A 9 -2.24 15.79 -0.52
N SER A 10 -1.84 15.52 -1.76
CA SER A 10 -1.83 14.15 -2.30
C SER A 10 -0.84 13.25 -1.56
N LEU A 11 0.35 13.75 -1.21
CA LEU A 11 1.35 12.94 -0.50
C LEU A 11 1.06 12.75 1.00
N ALA A 12 0.12 13.49 1.58
CA ALA A 12 -0.21 13.38 3.01
C ALA A 12 -0.73 11.99 3.39
N GLY A 13 -1.58 11.38 2.55
CA GLY A 13 -2.10 10.02 2.76
C GLY A 13 -0.98 8.97 2.77
N PRO A 14 -0.18 8.84 1.68
CA PRO A 14 0.97 7.95 1.63
C PRO A 14 1.98 8.19 2.76
N ALA A 15 2.21 9.45 3.14
CA ALA A 15 3.11 9.77 4.26
C ALA A 15 2.58 9.25 5.60
N ALA A 16 1.27 9.42 5.87
CA ALA A 16 0.65 8.87 7.08
C ALA A 16 0.72 7.33 7.11
N ASN A 17 0.41 6.67 5.99
CA ASN A 17 0.53 5.22 5.86
C ASN A 17 1.98 4.77 6.08
N LEU A 18 2.97 5.51 5.56
CA LEU A 18 4.39 5.19 5.74
C LEU A 18 4.81 5.31 7.21
N VAL A 19 4.41 6.38 7.90
CA VAL A 19 4.68 6.54 9.33
C VAL A 19 4.07 5.39 10.13
N LEU A 20 2.81 5.04 9.86
CA LEU A 20 2.15 3.94 10.53
C LEU A 20 2.81 2.59 10.22
N ALA A 21 3.19 2.33 8.96
CA ALA A 21 3.92 1.13 8.56
C ALA A 21 5.21 0.98 9.37
N VAL A 22 6.04 2.04 9.42
CA VAL A 22 7.30 2.02 10.16
C VAL A 22 7.07 1.77 11.65
N LEU A 23 6.12 2.49 12.26
CA LEU A 23 5.83 2.33 13.69
C LEU A 23 5.34 0.92 14.02
N LEU A 24 4.36 0.41 13.27
CA LEU A 24 3.78 -0.90 13.52
C LEU A 24 4.82 -2.01 13.36
N LEU A 25 5.57 -2.00 12.26
CA LEU A 25 6.58 -3.02 11.99
C LEU A 25 7.76 -2.93 12.96
N ALA A 26 8.22 -1.73 13.31
CA ALA A 26 9.30 -1.57 14.29
C ALA A 26 8.88 -2.04 15.69
N ILE A 27 7.64 -1.75 16.10
CA ILE A 27 7.08 -2.23 17.38
C ILE A 27 6.94 -3.75 17.36
N THR A 28 6.41 -4.33 16.27
CA THR A 28 6.33 -5.79 16.12
C THR A 28 7.71 -6.42 16.19
N TRP A 29 8.70 -5.90 15.46
CA TRP A 29 10.05 -6.45 15.47
C TRP A 29 10.72 -6.36 16.86
N ALA A 30 10.59 -5.23 17.55
CA ALA A 30 11.27 -5.00 18.82
C ALA A 30 10.66 -5.74 20.02
N PHE A 31 9.34 -5.98 20.00
CA PHE A 31 8.60 -6.47 21.17
C PHE A 31 7.87 -7.80 20.95
N PHE A 32 8.12 -8.47 19.81
CA PHE A 32 7.48 -9.74 19.50
C PHE A 32 7.59 -10.76 20.64
N ASP A 33 6.44 -11.29 21.06
CA ASP A 33 6.34 -12.34 22.07
C ASP A 33 5.54 -13.53 21.52
N PRO A 34 6.16 -14.72 21.38
CA PRO A 34 5.48 -15.94 20.96
C PRO A 34 4.33 -16.37 21.87
N ALA A 35 4.20 -15.90 23.11
CA ALA A 35 3.03 -16.19 23.94
C ALA A 35 1.76 -15.50 23.42
N HIS A 36 1.91 -14.40 22.65
CA HIS A 36 0.82 -13.55 22.19
C HIS A 36 0.71 -13.53 20.65
N LEU A 37 0.87 -14.69 19.99
CA LEU A 37 0.94 -14.80 18.52
C LEU A 37 -0.20 -14.11 17.78
N VAL A 38 -1.44 -14.23 18.26
CA VAL A 38 -2.62 -13.65 17.59
C VAL A 38 -2.51 -12.12 17.51
N PHE A 39 -2.13 -11.49 18.62
CA PHE A 39 -1.95 -10.04 18.70
C PHE A 39 -0.83 -9.56 17.77
N TRP A 40 0.34 -10.20 17.86
CA TRP A 40 1.49 -9.81 17.04
C TRP A 40 1.31 -10.09 15.56
N SER A 41 0.61 -11.18 15.20
CA SER A 41 0.26 -11.47 13.81
C SER A 41 -0.73 -10.45 13.25
N GLY A 42 -1.71 -10.02 14.05
CA GLY A 42 -2.60 -8.92 13.70
C GLY A 42 -1.84 -7.61 13.48
N LEU A 43 -0.92 -7.26 14.37
CA LEU A 43 -0.12 -6.04 14.27
C LEU A 43 0.82 -6.06 13.04
N ALA A 44 1.48 -7.19 12.79
CA ALA A 44 2.31 -7.41 11.60
C ALA A 44 1.48 -7.26 10.31
N PHE A 45 0.28 -7.85 10.27
CA PHE A 45 -0.61 -7.76 9.13
C PHE A 45 -1.13 -6.34 8.92
N LEU A 46 -1.45 -5.59 9.98
CA LEU A 46 -1.78 -4.17 9.87
C LEU A 46 -0.61 -3.37 9.29
N GLY A 47 0.62 -3.61 9.76
CA GLY A 47 1.83 -3.00 9.17
C GLY A 47 1.99 -3.31 7.68
N PHE A 48 1.76 -4.57 7.29
CA PHE A 48 1.74 -4.99 5.89
C PHE A 48 0.68 -4.26 5.05
N LEU A 49 -0.53 -4.05 5.59
CA LEU A 49 -1.57 -3.28 4.90
C LEU A 49 -1.17 -1.81 4.73
N GLN A 50 -0.49 -1.21 5.71
CA GLN A 50 0.03 0.15 5.58
C GLN A 50 1.09 0.24 4.48
N VAL A 51 2.04 -0.70 4.43
CA VAL A 51 3.03 -0.77 3.34
C VAL A 51 2.34 -0.96 1.99
N THR A 52 1.34 -1.85 1.91
CA THR A 52 0.54 -2.06 0.69
C THR A 52 -0.10 -0.75 0.24
N ALA A 53 -0.70 0.00 1.16
CA ALA A 53 -1.34 1.28 0.86
C ALA A 53 -0.34 2.34 0.39
N VAL A 54 0.87 2.39 0.96
CA VAL A 54 1.96 3.27 0.48
C VAL A 54 2.34 2.91 -0.95
N VAL A 55 2.69 1.65 -1.19
CA VAL A 55 3.16 1.19 -2.51
C VAL A 55 2.09 1.44 -3.56
N LEU A 56 0.84 1.09 -3.27
CA LEU A 56 -0.29 1.32 -4.16
C LEU A 56 -0.45 2.81 -4.42
N ASN A 57 -0.62 3.63 -3.38
CA ASN A 57 -0.93 5.05 -3.55
C ASN A 57 0.20 5.86 -4.18
N LEU A 58 1.45 5.40 -4.13
CA LEU A 58 2.57 6.06 -4.82
C LEU A 58 2.67 5.70 -6.31
N LEU A 59 1.91 4.71 -6.81
CA LEU A 59 1.89 4.41 -8.24
C LEU A 59 1.42 5.63 -9.05
N PRO A 60 2.04 5.91 -10.21
CA PRO A 60 1.64 7.01 -11.09
C PRO A 60 0.40 6.65 -11.93
N VAL A 61 -0.63 6.11 -11.27
CA VAL A 61 -1.89 5.70 -11.90
C VAL A 61 -2.94 6.78 -11.65
N PRO A 62 -3.64 7.28 -12.69
CA PRO A 62 -4.71 8.24 -12.53
C PRO A 62 -5.75 7.81 -11.48
N GLY A 63 -6.11 8.70 -10.57
CA GLY A 63 -7.02 8.41 -9.46
C GLY A 63 -6.33 8.01 -8.15
N LEU A 64 -5.00 7.79 -8.16
CA LEU A 64 -4.20 7.60 -6.97
C LEU A 64 -3.40 8.86 -6.59
N ASP A 65 -2.95 8.90 -5.33
CA ASP A 65 -2.21 10.01 -4.75
C ASP A 65 -0.90 10.33 -5.50
N GLY A 66 -0.18 9.31 -5.96
CA GLY A 66 1.09 9.43 -6.68
C GLY A 66 0.92 10.15 -8.01
N TYR A 67 -0.16 9.84 -8.74
CA TYR A 67 -0.53 10.63 -9.92
C TYR A 67 -0.93 12.05 -9.55
N GLY A 68 -1.73 12.24 -8.48
CA GLY A 68 -2.14 13.58 -8.02
C GLY A 68 -0.95 14.47 -7.59
N ALA A 69 0.11 13.87 -7.07
CA ALA A 69 1.35 14.55 -6.73
C ALA A 69 2.20 14.92 -7.97
N LEU A 70 2.19 14.06 -8.99
CA LEU A 70 2.92 14.28 -10.23
C LEU A 70 2.20 15.24 -11.19
N GLU A 71 0.86 15.17 -11.25
CA GLU A 71 0.02 15.90 -12.21
C GLU A 71 0.34 17.40 -12.32
N PRO A 72 0.49 18.17 -11.22
CA PRO A 72 0.77 19.61 -11.30
C PRO A 72 2.11 19.96 -11.95
N HIS A 73 3.02 18.99 -12.08
CA HIS A 73 4.36 19.15 -12.64
C HIS A 73 4.44 18.71 -14.11
N LEU A 74 3.39 18.10 -14.66
CA LEU A 74 3.31 17.70 -16.06
C LEU A 74 2.99 18.90 -16.96
N SER A 75 3.38 18.84 -18.24
CA SER A 75 3.05 19.91 -19.19
C SER A 75 1.53 20.03 -19.37
N PRO A 76 1.01 21.21 -19.75
CA PRO A 76 -0.42 21.39 -20.01
C PRO A 76 -0.96 20.46 -21.10
N GLU A 77 -0.17 20.12 -22.13
CA GLU A 77 -0.61 19.16 -23.15
C GLU A 77 -0.75 17.76 -22.57
N THR A 78 0.21 17.31 -21.75
CA THR A 78 0.17 15.99 -21.11
C THR A 78 -0.99 15.86 -20.14
N GLN A 79 -1.29 16.90 -19.36
CA GLN A 79 -2.43 16.90 -18.44
C GLN A 79 -3.76 16.71 -19.19
N ARG A 80 -3.96 17.44 -20.30
CA ARG A 80 -5.16 17.31 -21.15
C ARG A 80 -5.26 15.94 -21.82
N ALA A 81 -4.12 15.40 -22.26
CA ALA A 81 -4.09 14.07 -22.88
C ALA A 81 -4.42 12.94 -21.87
N LEU A 82 -4.06 13.11 -20.60
CA LEU A 82 -4.30 12.13 -19.54
C LEU A 82 -5.64 12.33 -18.81
N GLU A 83 -6.32 13.44 -19.04
CA GLU A 83 -7.62 13.73 -18.41
C GLU A 83 -8.67 12.63 -18.67
N PRO A 84 -8.84 12.09 -19.89
CA PRO A 84 -9.72 10.96 -20.14
C PRO A 84 -9.25 9.66 -19.49
N ALA A 85 -7.95 9.51 -19.20
CA ALA A 85 -7.40 8.31 -18.56
C ALA A 85 -7.78 8.22 -17.07
N LYS A 86 -8.14 9.34 -16.43
CA LYS A 86 -8.57 9.37 -15.02
C LYS A 86 -9.76 8.47 -14.72
N GLN A 87 -10.72 8.35 -15.64
CA GLN A 87 -11.89 7.47 -15.46
C GLN A 87 -11.50 5.98 -15.43
N TRP A 88 -10.35 5.63 -16.00
CA TRP A 88 -9.86 4.25 -16.09
C TRP A 88 -9.04 3.83 -14.87
N GLY A 89 -8.80 4.72 -13.91
CA GLY A 89 -8.00 4.45 -12.72
C GLY A 89 -8.41 3.16 -12.01
N LEU A 90 -9.71 3.00 -11.73
CA LEU A 90 -10.24 1.79 -11.10
C LEU A 90 -9.94 0.52 -11.91
N PHE A 91 -10.09 0.56 -13.23
CA PHE A 91 -9.82 -0.60 -14.10
C PHE A 91 -8.34 -0.96 -14.10
N ILE A 92 -7.43 0.02 -14.06
CA ILE A 92 -5.99 -0.23 -13.96
C ILE A 92 -5.68 -0.96 -12.64
N LEU A 93 -6.30 -0.54 -11.53
CA LEU A 93 -6.15 -1.21 -10.24
C LEU A 93 -6.71 -2.63 -10.26
N LEU A 94 -7.88 -2.83 -10.88
CA LEU A 94 -8.45 -4.16 -11.05
C LEU A 94 -7.53 -5.04 -11.89
N ILE A 95 -6.98 -4.55 -13.00
CA ILE A 95 -6.04 -5.31 -13.82
C ILE A 95 -4.78 -5.67 -13.01
N LEU A 96 -4.21 -4.72 -12.26
CA LEU A 96 -3.05 -4.94 -11.39
C LEU A 96 -3.32 -6.04 -10.36
N LEU A 97 -4.48 -6.00 -9.69
CA LEU A 97 -4.81 -6.90 -8.58
C LEU A 97 -5.37 -8.25 -9.03
N PHE A 98 -6.10 -8.34 -10.14
CA PHE A 98 -6.72 -9.57 -10.61
C PHE A 98 -5.86 -10.34 -11.62
N THR A 99 -4.90 -9.69 -12.28
CA THR A 99 -3.95 -10.39 -13.16
C THR A 99 -2.92 -11.13 -12.31
N PRO A 100 -2.84 -12.49 -12.34
CA PRO A 100 -1.99 -13.23 -11.41
C PRO A 100 -0.52 -12.86 -11.46
N VAL A 101 0.00 -12.54 -12.66
CA VAL A 101 1.40 -12.15 -12.84
C VAL A 101 1.68 -10.78 -12.19
N LEU A 102 0.82 -9.79 -12.46
CA LEU A 102 0.97 -8.44 -11.92
C LEU A 102 0.75 -8.42 -10.41
N ASN A 103 -0.25 -9.15 -9.92
CA ASN A 103 -0.54 -9.31 -8.51
C ASN A 103 0.65 -9.89 -7.75
N ARG A 104 1.22 -11.00 -8.25
CA ARG A 104 2.43 -11.60 -7.65
C ARG A 104 3.60 -10.64 -7.62
N TRP A 105 3.83 -9.92 -8.72
CA TRP A 105 4.91 -8.94 -8.78
C TRP A 105 4.68 -7.79 -7.79
N PHE A 106 3.47 -7.22 -7.76
CA PHE A 106 3.08 -6.17 -6.82
C PHE A 106 3.30 -6.60 -5.37
N PHE A 107 2.76 -7.76 -4.98
CA PHE A 107 2.94 -8.25 -3.61
C PHE A 107 4.38 -8.66 -3.31
N SER A 108 5.19 -9.07 -4.29
CA SER A 108 6.62 -9.29 -4.07
C SER A 108 7.36 -8.01 -3.68
N VAL A 109 6.98 -6.87 -4.27
CA VAL A 109 7.52 -5.56 -3.89
C VAL A 109 7.05 -5.16 -2.50
N VAL A 110 5.77 -5.37 -2.18
CA VAL A 110 5.24 -5.11 -0.83
C VAL A 110 5.95 -5.94 0.22
N PHE A 111 6.09 -7.26 0.00
CA PHE A 111 6.79 -8.14 0.92
C PHE A 111 8.26 -7.77 1.05
N TRP A 112 8.93 -7.40 -0.05
CA TRP A 112 10.31 -6.90 0.02
C TRP A 112 10.45 -5.73 1.01
N PHE A 113 9.54 -4.75 0.98
CA PHE A 113 9.55 -3.66 1.95
C PHE A 113 9.25 -4.10 3.38
N VAL A 114 8.33 -5.04 3.59
CA VAL A 114 8.03 -5.57 4.93
C VAL A 114 9.22 -6.37 5.46
N ASP A 115 9.87 -7.17 4.64
CA ASP A 115 11.02 -7.99 5.02
C ASP A 115 12.22 -7.13 5.45
N LEU A 116 12.34 -5.90 4.93
CA LEU A 116 13.35 -4.92 5.42
C LEU A 116 13.19 -4.59 6.91
N SER A 117 11.98 -4.71 7.47
CA SER A 117 11.74 -4.47 8.90
C SER A 117 12.24 -5.60 9.80
N GLY A 118 12.58 -6.76 9.22
CA GLY A 118 12.95 -7.97 9.96
C GLY A 118 11.77 -8.70 10.63
N VAL A 119 10.53 -8.22 10.46
CA VAL A 119 9.33 -8.93 10.92
C VAL A 119 9.14 -10.21 10.10
N PRO A 120 9.00 -11.39 10.75
CA PRO A 120 8.78 -12.65 10.03
C PRO A 120 7.50 -12.61 9.17
N SER A 121 7.61 -12.93 7.88
CA SER A 121 6.48 -12.96 6.93
C SER A 121 5.40 -13.98 7.31
N GLN A 122 5.73 -14.94 8.16
CA GLN A 122 4.77 -15.87 8.76
C GLN A 122 3.75 -15.15 9.64
N LEU A 123 4.15 -14.12 10.41
CA LEU A 123 3.23 -13.33 11.23
C LEU A 123 2.20 -12.59 10.37
N VAL A 124 2.65 -12.02 9.26
CA VAL A 124 1.77 -11.38 8.26
C VAL A 124 0.80 -12.40 7.66
N SER A 125 1.30 -13.58 7.34
CA SER A 125 0.49 -14.66 6.75
C SER A 125 -0.59 -15.16 7.72
N ILE A 126 -0.23 -15.37 8.99
CA ILE A 126 -1.18 -15.76 10.06
C ILE A 126 -2.20 -14.64 10.27
N GLY A 127 -1.77 -13.38 10.37
CA GLY A 127 -2.67 -12.24 10.51
C GLY A 127 -3.64 -12.10 9.34
N SER A 128 -3.19 -12.37 8.12
CA SER A 128 -4.05 -12.40 6.93
C SER A 128 -5.11 -13.49 6.99
N GLN A 129 -4.79 -14.66 7.57
CA GLN A 129 -5.78 -15.74 7.75
C GLN A 129 -6.78 -15.39 8.85
N LEU A 130 -6.31 -14.83 9.97
CA LEU A 130 -7.15 -14.42 11.10
C LEU A 130 -8.18 -13.36 10.70
N THR A 131 -7.81 -12.43 9.82
CA THR A 131 -8.72 -11.38 9.33
C THR A 131 -9.69 -11.86 8.26
N ARG A 132 -9.36 -12.92 7.52
CA ARG A 132 -10.23 -13.54 6.51
C ARG A 132 -11.05 -14.69 7.08
N PHE A 133 -11.67 -14.48 8.24
CA PHE A 133 -12.44 -15.52 8.94
C PHE A 133 -13.56 -16.18 8.09
N TRP A 134 -14.03 -15.50 7.04
CA TRP A 134 -15.04 -16.04 6.12
C TRP A 134 -14.50 -17.11 5.17
N SER A 135 -13.19 -17.21 4.94
CA SER A 135 -12.61 -18.25 4.07
C SER A 135 -12.59 -19.63 4.72
N ALA A 136 -12.90 -19.75 6.01
CA ALA A 136 -13.00 -21.03 6.71
C ALA A 136 -14.32 -21.78 6.43
N TRP A 137 -15.29 -21.12 5.78
CA TRP A 137 -16.64 -21.66 5.53
C TRP A 137 -16.91 -22.01 4.05
N LEU A 138 -15.88 -21.94 3.20
CA LEU A 138 -15.88 -22.31 1.78
C LEU A 138 -15.03 -23.56 1.58
#